data_AF-A0A535P1L7-F1
#
_entry.id   AF-A0A535P1L7-F1
#
_cell.length_a   1.000
_cell.length_b   1.000
_cell.length_c   1.000
_cell.angle_alpha   90.00
_cell.angle_beta   90.00
_cell.angle_gamma   90.00
#
_symmetry.space_group_name_H-M   'P 1'
#
loop_
_entity.id
_entity.type
_entity.pdbx_description
1 polymer ?
#
loop_
_entity_poly.entity_id
_entity_poly.type
_entity_poly.pdbx_seq_one_letter_code
_entity_poly.pdbx_strand_id
1 'polypeptide(L)'
;AIPTSEVPSARDQADAVSARAAARAATRAARGVGTRADGSIIVIVATDAPLLPHQCTRLAQRPTLGLGRLGSIAANSSGDIFLAFATGNRGLAADDDSLTVDCRMTTDRAITPLFEAAVEATEEAVLNALVAAETMTGRDGITAHRLPHDLLLEVMAAHGRG
;
A
#
# COMPACT_ATOMS: atom_id res chain seq x y z
N ALA A 1 32.86 33.36 -1.82
CA ALA A 1 31.81 33.29 -2.84
C ALA A 1 31.20 31.90 -2.77
N ILE A 2 29.87 31.80 -2.64
CA ILE A 2 29.17 30.50 -2.64
C ILE A 2 29.29 29.95 -4.07
N PRO A 3 29.78 28.71 -4.26
CA PRO A 3 29.90 28.14 -5.60
C PRO A 3 28.51 27.91 -6.18
N THR A 4 28.17 28.61 -7.25
CA THR A 4 26.99 28.35 -8.08
C THR A 4 27.30 27.15 -8.96
N SER A 5 27.37 25.94 -8.38
CA SER A 5 27.11 24.74 -9.18
C SER A 5 25.67 24.87 -9.68
N GLU A 6 25.48 24.84 -10.99
CA GLU A 6 24.18 24.99 -11.65
C GLU A 6 23.17 24.00 -11.05
N VAL A 7 22.36 24.49 -10.11
CA VAL A 7 21.24 23.73 -9.58
C VAL A 7 20.22 23.67 -10.72
N PRO A 8 19.88 22.48 -11.23
CA PRO A 8 18.96 22.35 -12.36
C PRO A 8 17.65 23.08 -12.07
N SER A 9 17.20 23.89 -13.03
CA SER A 9 16.00 24.71 -12.84
C SER A 9 14.77 23.81 -12.68
N ALA A 10 13.70 24.34 -12.08
CA ALA A 10 12.46 23.57 -11.90
C ALA A 10 11.87 23.08 -13.24
N ARG A 11 12.20 23.74 -14.36
CA ARG A 11 11.81 23.33 -15.72
C ARG A 11 12.64 22.15 -16.21
N ASP A 12 13.95 22.16 -16.00
CA ASP A 12 14.83 21.03 -16.35
C ASP A 12 14.43 19.75 -15.59
N GLN A 13 14.00 19.92 -14.34
CA GLN A 13 13.47 18.81 -13.52
C GLN A 13 12.12 18.30 -14.05
N ALA A 14 11.23 19.20 -14.46
CA ALA A 14 9.93 18.84 -15.03
C ALA A 14 10.06 18.12 -16.39
N ASP A 15 10.99 18.55 -17.23
CA ASP A 15 11.26 17.93 -18.53
C ASP A 15 11.88 16.53 -18.37
N ALA A 16 12.80 16.35 -17.40
CA ALA A 16 13.36 15.05 -17.08
C ALA A 16 12.32 14.06 -16.51
N VAL A 17 11.39 14.55 -15.69
CA VAL A 17 10.25 13.75 -15.18
C VAL A 17 9.31 13.36 -16.32
N SER A 18 9.02 14.30 -17.22
CA SER A 18 8.16 14.07 -18.38
C SER A 18 8.76 13.06 -19.35
N ALA A 19 10.07 13.13 -19.61
CA ALA A 19 10.80 12.16 -20.44
C ALA A 19 10.79 10.74 -19.83
N ARG A 20 10.99 10.62 -18.51
CA ARG A 20 10.89 9.31 -17.81
C ARG A 20 9.46 8.76 -17.81
N ALA A 21 8.46 9.60 -17.66
CA ALA A 21 7.05 9.21 -17.74
C ALA A 21 6.69 8.72 -19.15
N ALA A 22 7.16 9.41 -20.20
CA ALA A 22 6.97 9.00 -21.59
C ALA A 22 7.63 7.65 -21.90
N ALA A 23 8.84 7.40 -21.41
CA ALA A 23 9.53 6.11 -21.58
C ALA A 23 8.79 4.95 -20.88
N ARG A 24 8.26 5.18 -19.67
CA ARG A 24 7.43 4.19 -18.96
C ARG A 24 6.10 3.95 -19.67
N ALA A 25 5.46 5.00 -20.18
CA ALA A 25 4.22 4.89 -20.94
C ALA A 25 4.42 4.12 -22.24
N ALA A 26 5.52 4.37 -22.97
CA ALA A 26 5.90 3.63 -24.16
C ALA A 26 6.15 2.14 -23.86
N THR A 27 6.79 1.84 -22.73
CA THR A 27 7.02 0.46 -22.27
C THR A 27 5.69 -0.24 -21.89
N ARG A 28 4.74 0.49 -21.31
CA ARG A 28 3.40 -0.01 -20.95
C ARG A 28 2.53 -0.26 -22.19
N ALA A 29 2.61 0.63 -23.17
CA ALA A 29 1.94 0.50 -24.46
C ALA A 29 2.49 -0.69 -25.28
N ALA A 30 3.81 -0.88 -25.29
CA ALA A 30 4.45 -2.02 -25.95
C ALA A 30 4.07 -3.38 -25.35
N ARG A 31 3.62 -3.42 -24.09
CA ARG A 31 3.16 -4.62 -23.39
C ARG A 31 1.70 -5.01 -23.67
N GLY A 32 1.00 -4.30 -24.56
CA GLY A 32 -0.41 -4.63 -24.89
C GLY A 32 -1.38 -4.51 -23.71
N VAL A 33 -0.97 -3.83 -22.63
CA VAL A 33 -1.87 -3.52 -21.51
C VAL A 33 -2.79 -2.43 -22.00
N GLY A 34 -3.96 -2.82 -22.51
CA GLY A 34 -5.06 -1.90 -22.82
C GLY A 34 -5.27 -0.94 -21.66
N THR A 35 -5.78 0.26 -21.94
CA THR A 35 -6.08 1.30 -20.95
C THR A 35 -7.08 0.73 -19.93
N ARG A 36 -6.58 -0.01 -18.94
CA ARG A 36 -7.38 -0.58 -17.87
C ARG A 36 -8.01 0.57 -17.13
N ALA A 37 -9.29 0.41 -16.79
CA ALA A 37 -9.90 1.19 -15.73
C ALA A 37 -8.94 1.19 -14.54
N ASP A 38 -8.71 2.37 -13.96
CA ASP A 38 -7.78 2.52 -12.87
C ASP A 38 -8.14 1.61 -11.68
N GLY A 39 -7.12 1.22 -10.92
CA GLY A 39 -7.27 0.27 -9.82
C GLY A 39 -8.01 0.87 -8.62
N SER A 40 -8.25 0.06 -7.61
CA SER A 40 -8.62 0.51 -6.28
C SER A 40 -8.09 -0.50 -5.27
N ILE A 41 -7.91 -0.05 -4.03
CA ILE A 41 -7.52 -0.93 -2.94
C ILE A 41 -8.14 -0.46 -1.62
N ILE A 42 -8.64 -1.43 -0.86
CA ILE A 42 -9.11 -1.21 0.50
C ILE A 42 -8.23 -2.07 1.40
N VAL A 43 -7.53 -1.44 2.35
CA VAL A 43 -6.76 -2.17 3.37
C VAL A 43 -7.43 -1.99 4.72
N ILE A 44 -7.63 -3.11 5.41
CA ILE A 44 -8.16 -3.16 6.77
C ILE A 44 -7.07 -3.71 7.67
N VAL A 45 -6.64 -2.92 8.65
CA VAL A 45 -5.65 -3.30 9.65
C VAL A 45 -6.35 -3.59 10.97
N ALA A 46 -6.16 -4.80 11.49
CA ALA A 46 -6.66 -5.20 12.80
C ALA A 46 -5.48 -5.43 13.74
N THR A 47 -5.59 -5.01 15.00
CA THR A 47 -4.60 -5.31 16.03
C THR A 47 -5.26 -5.58 17.38
N ASP A 48 -4.64 -6.40 18.20
CA ASP A 48 -5.00 -6.66 19.60
C ASP A 48 -4.28 -5.71 20.57
N ALA A 49 -3.37 -4.86 20.09
CA ALA A 49 -2.78 -3.81 20.89
C ALA A 49 -3.86 -2.85 21.44
N PRO A 50 -3.74 -2.37 22.69
CA PRO A 50 -4.66 -1.36 23.22
C PRO A 50 -4.33 -0.01 22.58
N LEU A 51 -5.12 0.38 21.58
CA LEU A 51 -4.99 1.66 20.88
C LEU A 51 -6.25 2.50 21.09
N LEU A 52 -6.05 3.82 21.17
CA LEU A 52 -7.13 4.81 21.10
C LEU A 52 -7.37 5.25 19.65
N PRO A 53 -8.52 5.89 19.32
CA PRO A 53 -8.88 6.23 17.94
C PRO A 53 -7.79 7.00 17.17
N HIS A 54 -7.11 7.96 17.80
CA HIS A 54 -6.04 8.72 17.15
C HIS A 54 -4.80 7.86 16.80
N GLN A 55 -4.53 6.79 17.57
CA GLN A 55 -3.47 5.84 17.27
C GLN A 55 -3.88 4.89 16.14
N CYS A 56 -5.14 4.49 16.08
CA CYS A 56 -5.70 3.78 14.92
C CYS A 56 -5.60 4.62 13.65
N THR A 57 -5.89 5.93 13.70
CA THR A 57 -5.71 6.83 12.55
C THR A 57 -4.24 6.86 12.09
N ARG A 58 -3.28 6.91 13.01
CA ARG A 58 -1.84 6.83 12.67
C ARG A 58 -1.47 5.47 12.07
N LEU A 59 -2.04 4.38 12.59
CA LEU A 59 -1.82 3.03 12.07
C LEU A 59 -2.40 2.87 10.66
N ALA A 60 -3.60 3.40 10.40
CA ALA A 60 -4.28 3.38 9.09
C ALA A 60 -3.51 4.11 7.99
N GLN A 61 -2.57 5.00 8.33
CA GLN A 61 -1.71 5.64 7.34
C GLN A 61 -0.57 4.73 6.86
N ARG A 62 -0.19 3.69 7.62
CA ARG A 62 1.00 2.87 7.36
C ARG A 62 0.89 1.94 6.15
N PRO A 63 -0.27 1.35 5.81
CA PRO A 63 -0.43 0.58 4.58
C PRO A 63 0.09 1.28 3.32
N THR A 64 0.01 2.62 3.24
CA THR A 64 0.54 3.40 2.10
C THR A 64 2.01 3.14 1.82
N LEU A 65 2.83 2.93 2.86
CA LEU A 65 4.26 2.64 2.71
C LEU A 65 4.49 1.23 2.16
N GLY A 66 3.67 0.26 2.57
CA GLY A 66 3.72 -1.11 2.03
C GLY A 66 3.35 -1.13 0.55
N LEU A 67 2.30 -0.40 0.17
CA LEU A 67 1.92 -0.24 -1.24
C LEU A 67 2.99 0.50 -2.06
N GLY A 68 3.66 1.48 -1.47
CA GLY A 68 4.79 2.18 -2.09
C GLY A 68 5.95 1.23 -2.41
N ARG A 69 6.26 0.26 -1.53
CA ARG A 69 7.28 -0.78 -1.78
C ARG A 69 6.92 -1.68 -2.95
N LEU A 70 5.63 -1.94 -3.16
CA LEU A 70 5.10 -2.71 -4.29
C LEU A 70 4.97 -1.89 -5.59
N GLY A 71 5.36 -0.61 -5.56
CA GLY A 71 5.37 0.27 -6.72
C GLY A 71 4.07 1.02 -6.99
N SER A 72 3.13 1.04 -6.05
CA SER A 72 1.95 1.91 -6.15
C SER A 72 2.36 3.38 -6.05
N ILE A 73 1.65 4.23 -6.80
CA ILE A 73 1.79 5.69 -6.77
C ILE A 73 0.51 6.41 -6.37
N ALA A 74 -0.54 5.67 -5.95
CA ALA A 74 -1.87 6.21 -5.67
C ALA A 74 -2.36 7.16 -6.79
N ALA A 75 -2.48 6.62 -8.01
CA ALA A 75 -2.88 7.41 -9.17
C ALA A 75 -4.22 8.13 -8.93
N ASN A 76 -4.45 9.26 -9.61
CA ASN A 76 -5.62 10.14 -9.38
C ASN A 76 -6.97 9.40 -9.36
N SER A 77 -7.10 8.38 -10.18
CA SER A 77 -8.31 7.58 -10.36
C SER A 77 -8.29 6.28 -9.55
N SER A 78 -7.24 6.05 -8.75
CA SER A 78 -7.16 4.96 -7.78
C SER A 78 -7.92 5.30 -6.51
N GLY A 79 -8.90 4.47 -6.16
CA GLY A 79 -9.61 4.58 -4.89
C GLY A 79 -8.86 3.84 -3.77
N ASP A 80 -7.96 4.54 -3.08
CA ASP A 80 -7.14 3.95 -2.00
C ASP A 80 -7.71 4.33 -0.63
N ILE A 81 -8.32 3.36 0.08
CA ILE A 81 -8.98 3.57 1.37
C ILE A 81 -8.35 2.67 2.44
N PHE A 82 -8.05 3.25 3.60
CA PHE A 82 -7.39 2.56 4.70
C PHE A 82 -8.18 2.69 5.99
N LEU A 83 -8.47 1.56 6.64
CA LEU A 83 -9.14 1.49 7.92
C LEU A 83 -8.27 0.71 8.90
N ALA A 84 -8.15 1.20 10.13
CA ALA A 84 -7.53 0.45 11.22
C ALA A 84 -8.44 0.41 12.44
N PHE A 85 -8.51 -0.74 13.10
CA PHE A 85 -9.21 -0.89 14.37
C PHE A 85 -8.40 -1.73 15.35
N ALA A 86 -8.67 -1.53 16.64
CA ALA A 86 -7.98 -2.19 17.73
C ALA A 86 -8.97 -2.92 18.63
N THR A 87 -8.57 -4.10 19.11
CA THR A 87 -9.39 -4.98 19.97
C THR A 87 -8.83 -5.10 21.39
N GLY A 88 -7.76 -4.35 21.71
CA GLY A 88 -7.08 -4.39 23.00
C GLY A 88 -7.84 -3.74 24.16
N ASN A 89 -8.85 -2.90 23.88
CA ASN A 89 -9.81 -2.43 24.88
C ASN A 89 -11.12 -3.21 24.71
N ARG A 90 -11.54 -3.95 25.73
CA ARG A 90 -12.73 -4.81 25.72
C ARG A 90 -13.70 -4.35 26.81
N GLY A 91 -14.98 -4.68 26.67
CA GLY A 91 -15.99 -4.34 27.67
C GLY A 91 -16.43 -2.87 27.63
N LEU A 92 -16.15 -2.15 26.54
CA LEU A 92 -16.67 -0.81 26.29
C LEU A 92 -18.14 -0.93 25.82
N ALA A 93 -19.06 -1.16 26.76
CA ALA A 93 -20.48 -1.28 26.46
C ALA A 93 -21.08 0.11 26.17
N ALA A 94 -21.91 0.20 25.13
CA ALA A 94 -22.59 1.44 24.76
C ALA A 94 -23.69 1.82 25.78
N ASP A 95 -24.22 0.83 26.49
CA ASP A 95 -25.32 0.97 27.47
C ASP A 95 -24.80 1.00 28.92
N ASP A 96 -23.53 1.36 29.12
CA ASP A 96 -22.95 1.55 30.45
C ASP A 96 -23.33 2.95 30.98
N ASP A 97 -24.10 3.00 32.07
CA ASP A 97 -24.52 4.24 32.74
C ASP A 97 -23.38 4.98 33.46
N SER A 98 -22.16 4.44 33.45
CA SER A 98 -20.99 5.09 34.03
C SER A 98 -20.65 6.41 33.32
N LEU A 99 -20.29 7.42 34.11
CA LEU A 99 -19.85 8.72 33.58
C LEU A 99 -18.48 8.63 32.89
N THR A 100 -17.69 7.60 33.18
CA THR A 100 -16.32 7.43 32.71
C THR A 100 -16.00 5.95 32.54
N VAL A 101 -15.23 5.61 31.50
CA VAL A 101 -14.71 4.27 31.26
C VAL A 101 -13.18 4.28 31.21
N ASP A 102 -12.55 3.29 31.87
CA ASP A 102 -11.12 3.13 31.83
C ASP A 102 -10.67 2.55 30.48
N CYS A 103 -9.68 3.19 29.86
CA CYS A 103 -9.09 2.74 28.60
C CYS A 103 -7.58 2.58 28.74
N ARG A 104 -7.03 1.55 28.10
CA ARG A 104 -5.59 1.35 27.97
C ARG A 104 -5.10 1.94 26.66
N MET A 105 -3.90 2.48 26.69
CA MET A 105 -3.24 3.05 25.52
C MET A 105 -1.79 2.59 25.47
N THR A 106 -1.36 2.11 24.30
CA THR A 106 0.04 1.84 24.02
C THR A 106 0.80 3.16 24.04
N THR A 107 1.93 3.22 24.74
CA THR A 107 2.71 4.47 24.78
C THR A 107 3.26 4.80 23.39
N ASP A 108 3.37 6.08 23.05
CA ASP A 108 3.90 6.51 21.76
C ASP A 108 5.34 6.04 21.50
N ARG A 109 6.12 5.79 22.56
CA ARG A 109 7.47 5.24 22.44
C ARG A 109 7.49 3.78 22.00
N ALA A 110 6.41 3.04 22.22
CA ALA A 110 6.30 1.62 21.95
C ALA A 110 5.45 1.30 20.71
N ILE A 111 4.91 2.31 20.01
CA ILE A 111 3.97 2.09 18.89
C ILE A 111 4.67 1.80 17.55
N THR A 112 5.94 2.16 17.39
CA THR A 112 6.68 2.01 16.11
C THR A 112 6.68 0.57 15.58
N PRO A 113 6.88 -0.49 16.39
CA PRO A 113 6.78 -1.86 15.91
C PRO A 113 5.41 -2.21 15.29
N LEU A 114 4.31 -1.62 15.77
CA LEU A 114 2.99 -1.81 15.14
C LEU A 114 2.90 -1.13 13.78
N PHE A 115 3.61 0.00 13.59
CA PHE A 115 3.68 0.64 12.29
C PHE A 115 4.48 -0.18 11.29
N GLU A 116 5.64 -0.72 11.70
CA GLU A 116 6.46 -1.61 10.87
C GLU A 116 5.66 -2.87 10.49
N ALA A 117 5.02 -3.51 11.46
CA ALA A 117 4.17 -4.67 11.23
C ALA A 117 3.02 -4.38 10.26
N ALA A 118 2.37 -3.21 10.34
CA ALA A 118 1.32 -2.83 9.40
C ALA A 118 1.85 -2.62 7.98
N VAL A 119 3.08 -2.11 7.81
CA VAL A 119 3.73 -1.99 6.50
C VAL A 119 3.99 -3.37 5.90
N GLU A 120 4.65 -4.24 6.66
CA GLU A 120 5.02 -5.60 6.23
C GLU A 120 3.79 -6.46 5.94
N ALA A 121 2.80 -6.45 6.84
CA ALA A 121 1.55 -7.18 6.64
C ALA A 121 0.77 -6.71 5.41
N THR A 122 0.79 -5.40 5.10
CA THR A 122 0.17 -4.89 3.86
C THR A 122 0.91 -5.37 2.62
N GLU A 123 2.24 -5.32 2.64
CA GLU A 123 3.09 -5.77 1.54
C GLU A 123 2.81 -7.25 1.23
N GLU A 124 2.84 -8.10 2.26
CA GLU A 124 2.61 -9.53 2.09
C GLU A 124 1.15 -9.87 1.75
N ALA A 125 0.15 -9.15 2.29
CA ALA A 125 -1.25 -9.38 1.95
C ALA A 125 -1.55 -9.14 0.47
N VAL A 126 -0.95 -8.11 -0.14
CA VAL A 126 -1.11 -7.84 -1.58
C VAL A 126 -0.42 -8.93 -2.41
N LEU A 127 0.80 -9.34 -2.02
CA LEU A 127 1.50 -10.43 -2.70
C LEU A 127 0.71 -11.74 -2.63
N ASN A 128 0.16 -12.07 -1.45
CA ASN A 128 -0.68 -13.23 -1.24
C ASN A 128 -1.94 -13.18 -2.12
N ALA A 129 -2.59 -12.02 -2.25
CA ALA A 129 -3.73 -11.87 -3.14
C ALA A 129 -3.37 -12.16 -4.61
N LEU A 130 -2.22 -11.68 -5.10
CA LEU A 130 -1.75 -11.94 -6.46
C LEU A 130 -1.37 -13.40 -6.70
N VAL A 131 -0.73 -14.02 -5.72
CA VAL A 131 -0.29 -15.43 -5.78
C VAL A 131 -1.48 -16.38 -5.70
N ALA A 132 -2.46 -16.09 -4.84
CA ALA A 132 -3.66 -16.91 -4.66
C ALA A 132 -4.70 -16.73 -5.79
N ALA A 133 -4.66 -15.62 -6.54
CA ALA A 133 -5.60 -15.37 -7.62
C ALA A 133 -5.50 -16.43 -8.73
N GLU A 134 -6.66 -16.80 -9.28
CA GLU A 134 -6.79 -17.70 -10.43
C GLU A 134 -7.11 -16.92 -11.71
N THR A 135 -6.79 -17.50 -12.87
CA THR A 135 -7.18 -16.91 -14.15
C THR A 135 -8.70 -16.95 -14.26
N MET A 136 -9.32 -15.82 -14.55
CA MET A 136 -10.77 -15.73 -14.71
C MET A 136 -11.15 -14.94 -15.96
N THR A 137 -12.24 -15.34 -16.62
CA THR A 137 -12.87 -14.57 -17.69
C THR A 137 -14.18 -13.99 -17.18
N GLY A 138 -14.29 -12.67 -17.26
CA GLY A 138 -15.45 -11.91 -16.78
C GLY A 138 -16.37 -11.44 -17.90
N ARG A 139 -17.01 -10.29 -17.68
CA ARG A 139 -17.89 -9.63 -18.64
C ARG A 139 -17.14 -9.33 -19.96
N ASP A 140 -17.87 -9.38 -21.07
CA ASP A 140 -17.38 -9.06 -22.42
C ASP A 140 -16.19 -9.93 -22.87
N GLY A 141 -16.01 -11.10 -22.26
CA GLY A 141 -14.90 -12.01 -22.56
C GLY A 141 -13.53 -11.53 -22.05
N ILE A 142 -13.49 -10.50 -21.20
CA ILE A 142 -12.24 -9.96 -20.66
C ILE A 142 -11.64 -10.98 -19.69
N THR A 143 -10.40 -11.39 -19.97
CA THR A 143 -9.68 -12.35 -19.13
C THR A 143 -8.61 -11.66 -18.29
N ALA A 144 -8.66 -11.90 -16.97
CA ALA A 144 -7.60 -11.54 -16.04
C ALA A 144 -6.80 -12.81 -15.73
N HIS A 145 -5.53 -12.83 -16.14
CA HIS A 145 -4.65 -13.96 -15.90
C HIS A 145 -4.05 -13.92 -14.50
N ARG A 146 -3.94 -15.09 -13.87
CA ARG A 146 -3.16 -15.26 -12.65
C ARG A 146 -1.69 -14.90 -12.86
N LEU A 147 -0.99 -14.62 -11.77
CA LEU A 147 0.46 -14.50 -11.77
C LEU A 147 1.09 -15.88 -12.11
N PRO A 148 1.93 -16.01 -13.14
CA PRO A 148 2.61 -17.27 -13.45
C PRO A 148 3.67 -17.58 -12.40
N HIS A 149 3.43 -18.59 -11.57
CA HIS A 149 4.28 -18.93 -10.44
C HIS A 149 5.67 -19.40 -10.85
N ASP A 150 5.80 -20.19 -11.91
CA ASP A 150 7.11 -20.67 -12.38
C ASP A 150 8.02 -19.51 -12.82
N LEU A 151 7.48 -18.59 -13.62
CA LEU A 151 8.18 -17.39 -14.05
C LEU A 151 8.53 -16.47 -12.86
N LEU A 152 7.63 -16.37 -11.86
CA LEU A 152 7.92 -15.63 -10.64
C LEU A 152 9.15 -16.21 -9.94
N LEU A 153 9.21 -17.53 -9.75
CA LEU A 153 10.33 -18.20 -9.10
C LEU A 153 11.63 -18.04 -9.89
N GLU A 154 11.58 -18.17 -11.22
CA GLU A 154 12.75 -17.91 -12.09
C GLU A 154 13.28 -16.49 -11.93
N VAL A 155 12.40 -15.48 -11.91
CA VAL A 155 12.78 -14.07 -11.73
C VAL A 155 13.36 -13.83 -10.34
N MET A 156 12.79 -14.44 -9.30
CA MET A 156 13.29 -14.34 -7.93
C MET A 156 14.69 -14.95 -7.79
N ALA A 157 14.91 -16.14 -8.35
CA ALA A 157 16.21 -16.81 -8.36
C ALA A 157 17.26 -15.98 -9.12
N ALA A 158 16.91 -15.40 -10.26
CA ALA A 158 17.80 -14.54 -11.05
C ALA A 158 18.26 -13.28 -10.28
N HIS A 159 17.54 -12.87 -9.23
CA HIS A 159 17.89 -11.75 -8.35
C HIS A 159 18.43 -12.18 -6.97
N GLY A 160 18.73 -13.48 -6.78
CA GLY A 160 19.26 -14.01 -5.52
C GLY A 160 18.25 -13.97 -4.36
N ARG A 161 16.97 -14.15 -4.66
CA ARG A 161 15.85 -14.09 -3.71
C ARG A 161 15.06 -15.42 -3.59
N GLY A 162 15.54 -16.49 -4.21
CA GLY A 162 14.89 -17.82 -4.25
C GLY A 162 15.89 -18.96 -4.23
#